data_AF-I4BS41-F1
#
_entry.id   AF-I4BS41-F1
#
_cell.length_a   1.000
_cell.length_b   1.000
_cell.length_c   1.000
_cell.angle_alpha   90.00
_cell.angle_beta   90.00
_cell.angle_gamma   90.00
#
_symmetry.space_group_name_H-M   'P 1'
#
loop_
_entity.id
_entity.type
_entity.pdbx_description
1 polymer ?
#
loop_
_entity_poly.entity_id
_entity_poly.type
_entity_poly.pdbx_seq_one_letter_code
_entity_poly.pdbx_strand_id
1 'polypeptide(L)'
;MLGSDGIVSFAAARGGLFPPARGSDQSANPLVQAAMRAEAGDRLVTRTDAQISYRSGHHTSDLLNGQAPWAGDRLFLTMVYLRAPWLTFSPPRDYTADQAPAAWEECEHCHQEFVAEGVCGRCEQPRCPSGHCGCTARVDKTCTQCFLHKHSSQFDTGALVCRDCAG
;
A
#
# COMPACT_ATOMS: atom_id res chain seq x y z
N MET A 1 -9.59 -2.69 -1.02
CA MET A 1 -10.74 -3.61 -1.20
C MET A 1 -10.46 -4.86 -0.39
N LEU A 2 -11.43 -5.25 0.44
CA LEU A 2 -11.36 -6.44 1.29
C LEU A 2 -12.47 -7.43 0.92
N GLY A 3 -12.20 -8.71 1.19
CA GLY A 3 -13.23 -9.73 1.30
C GLY A 3 -14.09 -9.55 2.56
N SER A 4 -15.14 -10.36 2.69
CA SER A 4 -16.02 -10.35 3.87
C SER A 4 -15.34 -10.83 5.15
N ASP A 5 -14.17 -11.45 5.02
CA ASP A 5 -13.27 -11.89 6.08
C ASP A 5 -12.27 -10.79 6.53
N GLY A 6 -12.27 -9.62 5.88
CA GLY A 6 -11.34 -8.54 6.19
C GLY A 6 -9.96 -8.69 5.53
N ILE A 7 -9.80 -9.70 4.67
CA ILE A 7 -8.54 -9.95 3.97
C ILE A 7 -8.43 -9.07 2.72
N VAL A 8 -7.25 -8.48 2.52
CA VAL A 8 -6.99 -7.59 1.39
C VAL A 8 -6.96 -8.39 0.08
N SER A 9 -7.91 -8.12 -0.80
CA SER A 9 -7.91 -8.65 -2.16
C SER A 9 -7.22 -7.71 -3.16
N PHE A 10 -7.25 -6.41 -2.90
CA PHE A 10 -6.60 -5.38 -3.72
C PHE A 10 -6.39 -4.10 -2.91
N ALA A 11 -5.23 -3.46 -3.09
CA ALA A 11 -4.93 -2.16 -2.53
C ALA A 11 -4.02 -1.36 -3.46
N ALA A 12 -4.18 -0.04 -3.44
CA ALA A 12 -3.33 0.93 -4.11
C ALA A 12 -3.24 2.17 -3.23
N ALA A 13 -2.13 2.88 -3.29
CA ALA A 13 -1.92 4.10 -2.53
C ALA A 13 -1.21 5.16 -3.40
N ARG A 14 -1.30 6.41 -2.97
CA ARG A 14 -0.61 7.56 -3.57
C ARG A 14 -0.13 8.47 -2.44
N GLY A 15 1.03 9.09 -2.62
CA GLY A 15 1.68 9.90 -1.58
C GLY A 15 2.46 9.02 -0.60
N GLY A 16 2.61 9.47 0.65
CA GLY A 16 3.38 8.77 1.69
C GLY A 16 2.67 7.60 2.39
N LEU A 17 1.56 7.08 1.83
CA LEU A 17 0.89 5.89 2.34
C LEU A 17 1.36 4.66 1.56
N PHE A 18 1.61 3.58 2.28
CA PHE A 18 1.87 2.28 1.66
C PHE A 18 0.56 1.49 1.59
N PRO A 19 0.24 0.86 0.45
CA PRO A 19 -0.92 -0.02 0.37
C PRO A 19 -0.66 -1.29 1.18
N PRO A 20 -1.64 -1.80 1.96
CA PRO A 20 -1.48 -3.09 2.62
C PRO A 20 -1.30 -4.21 1.60
N ALA A 21 -0.50 -5.22 1.95
CA ALA A 21 -0.21 -6.33 1.05
C ALA A 21 -1.46 -7.16 0.74
N ARG A 22 -1.60 -7.66 -0.49
CA ARG A 22 -2.65 -8.65 -0.80
C ARG A 22 -2.50 -9.85 0.15
N GLY A 23 -3.62 -10.30 0.71
CA GLY A 23 -3.67 -11.39 1.67
C GLY A 23 -3.36 -10.98 3.11
N SER A 24 -3.01 -9.71 3.38
CA SER A 24 -2.91 -9.23 4.77
C SER A 24 -4.30 -9.06 5.39
N ASP A 25 -4.39 -9.32 6.68
CA ASP A 25 -5.60 -9.10 7.47
C ASP A 25 -5.71 -7.63 7.91
N GLN A 26 -6.90 -7.05 7.77
CA GLN A 26 -7.24 -5.70 8.24
C GLN A 26 -8.41 -5.71 9.23
N SER A 27 -8.81 -6.87 9.76
CA SER A 27 -9.90 -7.03 10.73
C SER A 27 -9.71 -6.25 12.03
N ALA A 28 -8.46 -5.87 12.36
CA ALA A 28 -8.13 -5.02 13.51
C ALA A 28 -8.36 -3.51 13.25
N ASN A 29 -8.50 -3.08 12.00
CA ASN A 29 -8.75 -1.68 11.66
C ASN A 29 -10.13 -1.25 12.18
N PRO A 30 -10.25 -0.17 13.00
CA PRO A 30 -11.53 0.28 13.53
C PRO A 30 -12.61 0.54 12.46
N LEU A 31 -12.21 1.02 11.28
CA LEU A 31 -13.12 1.22 10.14
C LEU A 31 -13.68 -0.10 9.62
N VAL A 32 -12.83 -1.13 9.51
CA VAL A 32 -13.22 -2.47 9.05
C VAL A 32 -14.17 -3.11 10.06
N GLN A 33 -13.85 -3.05 11.35
CA GLN A 33 -14.73 -3.57 12.40
C GLN A 33 -16.10 -2.91 12.38
N ALA A 34 -16.15 -1.58 12.24
CA ALA A 34 -17.40 -0.85 12.18
C ALA A 34 -18.20 -1.23 10.92
N ALA A 35 -17.55 -1.34 9.76
CA ALA A 35 -18.20 -1.77 8.52
C ALA A 35 -18.72 -3.20 8.58
N MET A 36 -18.02 -4.13 9.24
CA MET A 36 -18.46 -5.51 9.41
C MET A 36 -19.65 -5.65 10.37
N ARG A 37 -19.79 -4.73 11.33
CA ARG A 37 -20.93 -4.69 12.26
C ARG A 37 -22.12 -3.90 11.72
N ALA A 38 -21.96 -3.22 10.58
CA ALA A 38 -23.01 -2.39 10.01
C ALA A 38 -24.15 -3.25 9.46
N GLU A 39 -25.37 -2.93 9.86
CA GLU A 39 -26.59 -3.56 9.35
C GLU A 39 -26.82 -3.20 7.88
N ALA A 40 -27.64 -3.98 7.18
CA ALA A 40 -27.86 -3.85 5.73
C ALA A 40 -28.35 -2.46 5.24
N GLY A 41 -28.86 -1.61 6.14
CA GLY A 41 -29.25 -0.22 5.85
C GLY A 41 -28.10 0.81 5.92
N ASP A 42 -26.99 0.47 6.57
CA ASP A 42 -25.86 1.37 6.89
C ASP A 42 -24.59 0.95 6.14
N ARG A 43 -24.75 0.62 4.85
CA ARG A 43 -23.69 0.05 4.01
C ARG A 43 -22.52 1.00 3.73
N LEU A 44 -22.55 2.24 4.22
CA LEU A 44 -21.45 3.18 4.17
C LEU A 44 -21.09 3.60 5.59
N VAL A 45 -19.90 3.23 6.03
CA VAL A 45 -19.37 3.63 7.34
C VAL A 45 -18.25 4.65 7.16
N THR A 46 -18.21 5.64 8.04
CA THR A 46 -17.07 6.57 8.13
C THR A 46 -16.45 6.48 9.51
N ARG A 47 -15.13 6.60 9.58
CA ARG A 47 -14.36 6.71 10.82
C ARG A 47 -13.20 7.66 10.64
N THR A 48 -12.69 8.18 11.75
CA THR A 48 -11.62 9.19 11.73
C THR A 48 -10.38 8.72 12.50
N ASP A 49 -10.35 7.46 12.89
CA ASP A 49 -9.26 6.74 13.56
C ASP A 49 -8.95 5.42 12.82
N ALA A 50 -9.16 5.38 11.50
CA ALA A 50 -8.80 4.22 10.70
C ALA A 50 -7.27 4.06 10.68
N GLN A 51 -6.78 2.82 10.64
CA GLN A 51 -5.34 2.52 10.58
C GLN A 51 -5.08 1.36 9.63
N ILE A 52 -4.00 1.45 8.87
CA ILE A 52 -3.53 0.34 8.03
C ILE A 52 -2.61 -0.53 8.88
N SER A 53 -2.88 -1.83 8.95
CA SER A 53 -1.96 -2.79 9.54
C SER A 53 -1.01 -3.31 8.46
N TYR A 54 0.31 -3.21 8.67
CA TYR A 54 1.31 -3.73 7.73
C TYR A 54 1.71 -5.16 8.12
N ARG A 55 2.22 -5.93 7.13
CA ARG A 55 2.46 -7.38 7.22
C ARG A 55 3.37 -7.81 8.39
N SER A 56 4.25 -6.95 8.89
CA SER A 56 5.10 -7.23 10.05
C SER A 56 4.32 -7.29 11.37
N GLY A 57 3.04 -6.93 11.40
CA GLY A 57 2.15 -7.01 12.56
C GLY A 57 2.47 -6.03 13.70
N HIS A 58 3.67 -5.43 13.68
CA HIS A 58 4.17 -4.51 14.71
C HIS A 58 4.04 -3.04 14.31
N HIS A 59 3.62 -2.75 13.07
CA HIS A 59 3.56 -1.39 12.55
C HIS A 59 2.19 -1.10 11.94
N THR A 60 1.55 -0.05 12.46
CA THR A 60 0.35 0.57 11.90
C THR A 60 0.69 1.91 11.29
N SER A 61 -0.11 2.36 10.31
CA SER A 61 -0.08 3.77 9.91
C SER A 61 -0.47 4.69 11.07
N ASP A 62 -0.26 6.00 10.91
CA ASP A 62 -0.96 6.99 11.72
C ASP A 62 -2.48 6.89 11.51
N LEU A 63 -3.23 7.66 12.30
CA LEU A 63 -4.69 7.73 12.19
C LEU A 63 -5.12 8.41 10.89
N LEU A 64 -6.03 7.74 10.18
CA LEU A 64 -6.57 8.17 8.90
C LEU A 64 -8.07 8.47 9.02
N ASN A 65 -8.52 9.40 8.20
CA ASN A 65 -9.93 9.56 7.89
C ASN A 65 -10.31 8.49 6.87
N GLY A 66 -11.27 7.65 7.22
CA GLY A 66 -11.68 6.49 6.47
C GLY A 66 -13.18 6.51 6.11
N GLN A 67 -13.49 6.01 4.92
CA GLN A 67 -14.84 5.69 4.47
C GLN A 67 -14.85 4.29 3.87
N ALA A 68 -15.86 3.50 4.22
CA ALA A 68 -15.96 2.12 3.79
C ALA A 68 -17.39 1.76 3.35
N PRO A 69 -17.67 1.76 2.03
CA PRO A 69 -18.91 1.24 1.50
C PRO A 69 -18.84 -0.25 1.13
N TRP A 70 -19.90 -0.99 1.45
CA TRP A 70 -20.14 -2.34 0.94
C TRP A 70 -20.72 -2.30 -0.48
N ALA A 71 -20.12 -3.06 -1.40
CA ALA A 71 -20.67 -3.34 -2.72
C ALA A 71 -20.69 -4.86 -2.95
N GLY A 72 -21.89 -5.44 -2.88
CA GLY A 72 -22.05 -6.89 -2.86
C GLY A 72 -21.38 -7.51 -1.63
N ASP A 73 -20.49 -8.48 -1.87
CA ASP A 73 -19.68 -9.22 -0.89
C ASP A 73 -18.26 -8.64 -0.73
N ARG A 74 -18.03 -7.42 -1.19
CA ARG A 74 -16.74 -6.72 -1.10
C ARG A 74 -16.88 -5.42 -0.32
N LEU A 75 -15.90 -5.17 0.54
CA LEU A 75 -15.77 -3.91 1.24
C LEU A 75 -14.74 -3.03 0.53
N PHE A 76 -15.17 -1.86 0.08
CA PHE A 76 -14.29 -0.84 -0.46
C PHE A 76 -13.86 0.08 0.68
N LEU A 77 -12.60 0.51 0.68
CA LEU A 77 -12.07 1.40 1.69
C LEU A 77 -11.31 2.52 1.00
N THR A 78 -11.60 3.75 1.41
CA THR A 78 -10.84 4.94 1.06
C THR A 78 -10.33 5.54 2.36
N MET A 79 -9.02 5.73 2.49
CA MET A 79 -8.39 6.27 3.68
C MET A 79 -7.41 7.38 3.30
N VAL A 80 -7.47 8.50 4.01
CA VAL A 80 -6.64 9.69 3.74
C VAL A 80 -6.17 10.33 5.03
N TYR A 81 -4.97 10.92 4.99
CA TYR A 81 -4.45 11.74 6.09
C TYR A 81 -5.29 13.00 6.29
N LEU A 82 -5.52 13.74 5.20
CA LEU A 82 -6.10 15.08 5.21
C LEU A 82 -7.11 15.23 4.07
N ARG A 83 -7.95 16.27 4.17
CA ARG A 83 -8.88 16.69 3.11
C ARG A 83 -9.84 15.57 2.68
N ALA A 84 -10.35 14.80 3.63
CA ALA A 84 -11.38 13.81 3.36
C ALA A 84 -12.62 14.53 2.75
N PRO A 85 -12.96 14.29 1.47
CA PRO A 85 -13.98 15.06 0.77
C PRO A 85 -15.40 14.82 1.31
N TRP A 86 -15.58 13.75 2.09
CA TRP A 86 -16.84 13.41 2.74
C TRP A 86 -17.01 14.02 4.14
N LEU A 87 -16.01 14.71 4.68
CA LEU A 87 -16.11 15.39 5.97
C LEU A 87 -16.29 16.89 5.77
N THR A 88 -17.22 17.49 6.50
CA THR A 88 -17.39 18.96 6.56
C THR A 88 -16.13 19.65 7.11
N PHE A 89 -15.40 18.97 8.00
CA PHE A 89 -14.14 19.43 8.56
C PHE A 89 -13.20 18.24 8.77
N SER A 90 -12.00 18.29 8.20
CA SER A 90 -11.01 17.21 8.21
C SER A 90 -9.66 17.73 8.71
N PRO A 91 -9.52 18.04 10.02
CA PRO A 91 -8.26 18.52 10.56
C PRO A 91 -7.19 17.42 10.47
N PRO A 92 -5.89 17.80 10.47
CA PRO A 92 -4.83 16.86 10.77
C PRO A 92 -5.14 16.09 12.05
N ARG A 93 -4.89 14.78 12.03
CA ARG A 93 -4.99 13.89 13.19
C ARG A 93 -3.67 13.90 13.96
N ASP A 94 -3.69 13.42 15.19
CA ASP A 94 -2.49 13.28 16.02
C ASP A 94 -1.38 12.58 15.22
N TYR A 95 -0.14 13.10 15.33
CA TYR A 95 1.04 12.65 14.59
C TYR A 95 1.01 12.86 13.06
N THR A 96 -0.02 13.51 12.50
CA THR A 96 -0.08 13.86 11.07
C THR A 96 0.20 15.35 10.78
N ALA A 97 0.35 16.17 11.84
CA ALA A 97 0.47 17.62 11.74
C ALA A 97 1.90 18.14 11.52
N ASP A 98 2.93 17.45 12.02
CA ASP A 98 4.31 18.01 12.06
C ASP A 98 5.43 17.08 11.57
N GLN A 99 5.15 15.85 11.19
CA GLN A 99 6.13 15.02 10.50
C GLN A 99 5.39 14.21 9.45
N ALA A 100 5.72 14.41 8.17
CA ALA A 100 5.66 13.23 7.30
C ALA A 100 6.58 12.23 8.00
N PRO A 101 6.09 11.06 8.47
CA PRO A 101 6.98 10.05 9.03
C PRO A 101 8.12 9.93 8.03
N ALA A 102 9.37 10.08 8.50
CA ALA A 102 10.54 10.03 7.65
C ALA A 102 10.32 8.87 6.69
N ALA A 103 10.33 9.09 5.37
CA ALA A 103 9.86 8.09 4.42
C ALA A 103 10.74 6.84 4.57
N TRP A 104 10.28 5.91 5.41
CA TRP A 104 10.90 4.63 5.64
C TRP A 104 10.52 3.81 4.42
N GLU A 105 11.52 3.52 3.61
CA GLU A 105 11.41 2.75 2.39
C GLU A 105 12.02 1.37 2.64
N GLU A 106 11.41 0.31 2.12
CA GLU A 106 12.07 -0.99 2.04
C GLU A 106 12.78 -1.07 0.70
N CYS A 107 14.08 -1.35 0.73
CA CYS A 107 14.78 -1.64 -0.50
C CYS A 107 14.33 -3.00 -1.05
N GLU A 108 13.66 -3.03 -2.20
CA GLU A 108 13.20 -4.28 -2.84
C GLU A 108 14.34 -5.25 -3.23
N HIS A 109 15.60 -4.81 -3.19
CA HIS A 109 16.78 -5.65 -3.43
C HIS A 109 17.45 -6.16 -2.15
N CYS A 110 17.48 -5.32 -1.11
CA CYS A 110 18.17 -5.63 0.15
C CYS A 110 17.22 -6.14 1.24
N HIS A 111 15.91 -5.97 1.06
CA HIS A 111 14.89 -6.18 2.08
C HIS A 111 15.18 -5.45 3.40
N GLN A 112 15.87 -4.32 3.29
CA GLN A 112 16.27 -3.49 4.40
C GLN A 112 15.42 -2.22 4.39
N GLU A 113 14.79 -1.94 5.52
CA GLU A 113 14.14 -0.67 5.79
C GLU A 113 15.19 0.43 5.97
N PHE A 114 14.97 1.59 5.36
CA PHE A 114 15.87 2.73 5.44
C PHE A 114 15.09 4.05 5.39
N VAL A 115 15.63 5.09 6.03
CA VAL A 115 15.12 6.45 5.86
C VAL A 115 15.75 7.06 4.61
N ALA A 116 14.91 7.56 3.71
CA ALA A 116 15.38 8.24 2.51
C ALA A 116 16.03 9.59 2.85
N GLU A 117 17.38 9.65 2.90
CA GLU A 117 18.13 10.90 3.11
C GLU A 117 18.31 11.73 1.83
N GLY A 118 17.98 11.17 0.67
CA GLY A 118 18.11 11.83 -0.63
C GLY A 118 17.55 11.00 -1.78
N VAL A 119 17.41 11.65 -2.94
CA VAL A 119 16.88 11.05 -4.17
C VAL A 119 17.96 10.86 -5.22
N CYS A 120 17.80 9.85 -6.07
CA CYS A 120 18.66 9.66 -7.23
C CYS A 120 18.43 10.78 -8.25
N GLY A 121 19.47 11.52 -8.64
CA GLY A 121 19.36 12.59 -9.65
C GLY A 121 18.95 12.15 -11.07
N ARG A 122 18.69 10.85 -11.29
CA ARG A 122 18.23 10.30 -12.57
C ARG A 122 16.76 9.84 -12.55
N CYS A 123 16.36 9.06 -11.55
CA CYS A 123 14.98 8.56 -11.43
C CYS A 123 14.16 9.26 -10.35
N GLU A 124 14.76 10.20 -9.61
CA GLU A 124 14.14 10.97 -8.54
C GLU A 124 13.56 10.14 -7.40
N GLN A 125 13.89 8.84 -7.33
CA GLN A 125 13.48 7.94 -6.25
C GLN A 125 14.53 7.86 -5.13
N PRO A 126 14.09 7.53 -3.88
CA PRO A 126 14.98 7.25 -2.77
C PRO A 126 16.08 6.24 -3.09
N ARG A 127 17.26 6.45 -2.50
CA ARG A 127 18.39 5.52 -2.60
C ARG A 127 18.63 4.85 -1.24
N CYS A 128 18.65 3.52 -1.22
CA CYS A 128 18.99 2.77 -0.01
C CYS A 128 20.50 2.87 0.33
N PRO A 129 20.92 2.51 1.55
CA PRO A 129 22.33 2.56 1.96
C PRO A 129 23.27 1.72 1.09
N SER A 130 22.75 0.65 0.48
CA SER A 130 23.50 -0.19 -0.47
C SER A 130 23.54 0.37 -1.90
N GLY A 131 22.95 1.54 -2.14
CA GLY A 131 23.01 2.25 -3.43
C GLY A 131 21.86 1.96 -4.41
N HIS A 132 20.92 1.08 -4.06
CA HIS A 132 19.76 0.77 -4.90
C HIS A 132 18.72 1.89 -4.87
N CYS A 133 18.10 2.17 -6.01
CA CYS A 133 17.02 3.14 -6.18
C CYS A 133 16.05 2.68 -7.29
N GLY A 134 15.14 3.55 -7.73
CA GLY A 134 14.26 3.29 -8.89
C GLY A 134 14.97 3.02 -10.22
N CYS A 135 16.28 3.30 -10.36
CA CYS A 135 17.05 2.86 -11.53
C CYS A 135 17.47 1.39 -11.44
N THR A 136 17.58 0.86 -10.23
CA THR A 136 17.86 -0.56 -9.99
C THR A 136 16.57 -1.36 -9.81
N ALA A 137 15.48 -0.73 -9.40
CA ALA A 137 14.15 -1.31 -9.40
C ALA A 137 13.46 -1.14 -10.76
N ARG A 138 12.82 -2.20 -11.26
CA ARG A 138 11.77 -2.20 -12.29
C ARG A 138 12.08 -1.55 -13.64
N VAL A 139 12.65 -2.35 -14.53
CA VAL A 139 12.19 -2.34 -15.93
C VAL A 139 11.21 -3.50 -16.04
N ASP A 140 9.91 -3.21 -16.15
CA ASP A 140 8.96 -4.26 -16.51
C ASP A 140 9.35 -4.80 -17.88
N LYS A 141 9.55 -6.12 -17.95
CA LYS A 141 9.89 -6.82 -19.18
C LYS A 141 8.69 -7.62 -19.63
N THR A 142 8.35 -7.51 -20.91
CA THR A 142 7.39 -8.42 -21.53
C THR A 142 8.12 -9.71 -21.89
N CYS A 143 7.67 -10.83 -21.35
CA CYS A 143 8.20 -12.13 -21.74
C CYS A 143 7.81 -12.43 -23.20
N THR A 144 8.76 -12.83 -24.05
CA THR A 144 8.48 -13.12 -25.47
C THR A 144 7.74 -14.43 -25.71
N GLN A 145 7.55 -15.25 -24.67
CA GLN A 145 6.86 -16.55 -24.78
C GLN A 145 5.44 -16.51 -24.22
N CYS A 146 5.24 -15.97 -23.01
CA CYS A 146 3.91 -15.86 -22.41
C CYS A 146 3.25 -14.48 -22.62
N PHE A 147 3.97 -13.51 -23.18
CA PHE A 147 3.48 -12.15 -23.47
C PHE A 147 2.99 -11.35 -22.26
N LEU A 148 3.29 -11.82 -21.04
CA LEU A 148 2.95 -11.11 -19.81
C LEU A 148 4.02 -10.08 -19.45
N HIS A 149 3.59 -8.91 -18.97
CA HIS A 149 4.45 -7.95 -18.30
C HIS A 149 4.86 -8.52 -16.93
N LYS A 150 6.15 -8.74 -16.75
CA LYS A 150 6.73 -9.35 -15.56
C LYS A 150 7.87 -8.50 -15.04
N HIS A 151 8.04 -8.56 -13.73
CA HIS A 151 9.13 -7.88 -13.04
C HIS A 151 10.48 -8.40 -13.58
N SER A 152 11.48 -7.53 -13.75
CA SER A 152 12.82 -7.93 -14.24
C SER A 152 13.47 -9.04 -13.40
N SER A 153 13.14 -9.16 -12.11
CA SER A 153 13.62 -10.27 -11.26
C SER A 153 13.09 -11.66 -11.64
N GLN A 154 12.03 -11.72 -12.46
CA GLN A 154 11.52 -12.97 -13.03
C GLN A 154 12.29 -13.36 -14.31
N PHE A 155 13.39 -12.69 -14.63
CA PHE A 155 14.26 -12.98 -15.77
C PHE A 155 15.70 -13.11 -15.29
N ASP A 156 16.48 -14.00 -15.90
CA ASP A 156 17.94 -13.97 -15.71
C ASP A 156 18.55 -12.77 -16.42
N THR A 157 19.77 -12.39 -16.02
CA THR A 157 20.47 -11.23 -16.58
C THR A 157 20.58 -11.35 -18.09
N GLY A 158 19.96 -10.41 -18.81
CA GLY A 158 19.92 -10.39 -20.28
C GLY A 158 18.81 -11.26 -20.92
N ALA A 159 18.05 -12.03 -20.15
CA ALA A 159 17.00 -12.89 -20.70
C ALA A 159 15.76 -12.10 -21.16
N LEU A 160 15.11 -12.61 -22.21
CA LEU A 160 13.83 -12.14 -22.76
C LEU A 160 12.66 -13.08 -22.44
N VAL A 161 12.97 -14.26 -21.89
CA VAL A 161 12.01 -15.28 -21.44
C VAL A 161 12.06 -15.32 -19.92
N CYS A 162 10.91 -15.31 -19.26
CA CYS A 162 10.84 -15.34 -17.80
C CYS A 162 11.16 -16.75 -17.26
N ARG A 163 11.59 -16.84 -15.99
CA ARG A 163 11.94 -18.09 -15.30
C ARG A 163 10.79 -19.11 -15.33
N ASP A 164 9.55 -18.66 -15.19
CA ASP A 164 8.37 -19.52 -15.31
C ASP A 164 8.26 -20.23 -16.68
N CYS A 165 8.82 -19.64 -17.74
CA CYS A 165 8.83 -20.20 -19.10
C CYS A 165 10.14 -20.91 -19.45
N ALA A 166 11.23 -20.62 -18.73
CA ALA A 166 12.57 -21.13 -19.01
C ALA A 166 12.85 -22.50 -18.36
N GLY A 167 12.09 -22.89 -17.33
CA GLY A 167 12.24 -24.18 -16.62
C GLY A 167 12.92 -24.03 -15.27
#